data_AF-A0A3E1ERS3-F1
#
_entry.id   AF-A0A3E1ERS3-F1
#
_cell.length_a   1.000
_cell.length_b   1.000
_cell.length_c   1.000
_cell.angle_alpha   90.00
_cell.angle_beta   90.00
_cell.angle_gamma   90.00
#
_symmetry.space_group_name_H-M   'P 1'
#
loop_
_entity.id
_entity.type
_entity.pdbx_description
1 polymer ?
#
loop_
_entity_poly.entity_id
_entity_poly.type
_entity_poly.pdbx_seq_one_letter_code
_entity_poly.pdbx_strand_id
1 'polypeptide(L)'
;MTAGAGRGAVSLTDVRWWAGSPAGPGVSEAALVIDWRDGTPGLVWGYRWPSEESRTGRDMLEAVLGLDPGLTVDSTFFPGTMAWGGRSRSYDDAGTASYLDDRYWNYWVNNEVFLHPTDFIQNGHVVPPATVVVPLGSPFGSGRWVESPTGLADRPLVNGSWDGWAFGEYGSLPGVPAAVPEPGVWGMVVTGFCVLAMRRRRVVAVAVAVAVLGMGVGPVAASGPYAPGPGQVGSDAVAAGSGAIRSWATGVAAFLPGLQRKGSASTATANYGSTASVLGPTGITGTDGDYPMAGGGGTPGAPVLSLGDGGSVTVTFARPITDGAGADFAVFENGFASGALVFAELAFVEVSSNGSDFFRFPAVSCTATGVQVGAYGAVDPRNLRNLAGKHPAGWGTPFDLAELAAVSPLLDVRRVTHVRLVDVVGSVTGAIGSRDSLGNLVNDPFPTQFQTGGFDADAVGVMNEAVDAWAAWVEAGFPVGQRGDAAVSGALADPDGDGWPNFAEYACGGRPLEREGQPLLRVSAGAGGVVLEFTRLGERGDVRWRLEMSESGGAWVPVVESAGGARAEVMAGREVVVSGVTESGGAVVTVRVTVPLAGARVFRLKLERQP
;
A
#
# COMPACT_ATOMS: atom_id res chain seq x y z
N MET A 1 -45.57 -43.51 11.78
CA MET A 1 -45.87 -43.56 10.34
C MET A 1 -46.19 -42.15 9.86
N THR A 2 -45.20 -41.49 9.29
CA THR A 2 -45.35 -40.44 8.27
C THR A 2 -44.26 -40.77 7.27
N ALA A 3 -44.66 -41.08 6.04
CA ALA A 3 -43.79 -41.57 4.99
C ALA A 3 -42.71 -40.51 4.70
N GLY A 4 -41.46 -40.84 5.00
CA GLY A 4 -40.32 -40.10 4.45
C GLY A 4 -40.35 -40.33 2.94
N ALA A 5 -40.81 -39.33 2.19
CA ALA A 5 -40.63 -39.29 0.75
C ALA A 5 -39.15 -39.55 0.48
N GLY A 6 -38.84 -40.67 -0.16
CA GLY A 6 -37.48 -40.96 -0.61
C GLY A 6 -37.05 -39.78 -1.47
N ARG A 7 -36.10 -38.97 -0.97
CA ARG A 7 -35.45 -37.97 -1.80
C ARG A 7 -34.89 -38.71 -3.00
N GLY A 8 -35.33 -38.32 -4.20
CA GLY A 8 -34.72 -38.80 -5.43
C GLY A 8 -33.22 -38.53 -5.41
N ALA A 9 -32.47 -39.34 -6.15
CA ALA A 9 -31.04 -39.15 -6.36
C ALA A 9 -30.74 -37.73 -6.88
N VAL A 10 -29.79 -37.04 -6.25
CA VAL A 10 -29.34 -35.72 -6.70
C VAL A 10 -28.55 -35.86 -8.00
N SER A 11 -28.81 -34.97 -8.94
CA SER A 11 -28.24 -34.93 -10.30
C SER A 11 -27.73 -33.53 -10.64
N LEU A 12 -27.02 -33.36 -11.76
CA LEU A 12 -26.50 -32.05 -12.16
C LEU A 12 -27.64 -31.04 -12.39
N THR A 13 -28.83 -31.50 -12.80
CA THR A 13 -29.99 -30.62 -12.97
C THR A 13 -30.53 -30.04 -11.66
N ASP A 14 -30.17 -30.62 -10.52
CA ASP A 14 -30.56 -30.12 -9.20
C ASP A 14 -29.62 -29.02 -8.68
N VAL A 15 -28.47 -28.83 -9.32
CA VAL A 15 -27.49 -27.80 -8.97
C VAL A 15 -28.02 -26.43 -9.38
N ARG A 16 -28.10 -25.52 -8.39
CA ARG A 16 -28.62 -24.15 -8.58
C ARG A 16 -27.53 -23.11 -8.84
N TRP A 17 -26.32 -23.38 -8.36
CA TRP A 17 -25.19 -22.47 -8.42
C TRP A 17 -24.13 -23.02 -9.36
N TRP A 18 -23.93 -22.33 -10.49
CA TRP A 18 -23.01 -22.75 -11.54
C TRP A 18 -21.94 -21.68 -11.77
N ALA A 19 -20.68 -22.06 -11.56
CA ALA A 19 -19.52 -21.24 -11.84
C ALA A 19 -19.02 -21.49 -13.27
N GLY A 20 -18.31 -20.52 -13.84
CA GLY A 20 -17.74 -20.64 -15.17
C GLY A 20 -18.72 -20.32 -16.31
N SER A 21 -18.62 -21.04 -17.42
CA SER A 21 -19.32 -20.73 -18.66
C SER A 21 -20.86 -20.89 -18.56
N PRO A 22 -21.65 -20.09 -19.30
CA PRO A 22 -23.09 -20.34 -19.43
C PRO A 22 -23.38 -21.73 -20.04
N ALA A 23 -24.52 -22.35 -19.70
CA ALA A 23 -24.92 -23.61 -20.30
C ALA A 23 -25.15 -23.47 -21.82
N GLY A 24 -24.71 -24.45 -22.60
CA GLY A 24 -24.91 -24.45 -24.05
C GLY A 24 -24.21 -25.60 -24.77
N PRO A 25 -24.40 -25.74 -26.10
CA PRO A 25 -23.65 -26.68 -26.91
C PRO A 25 -22.15 -26.44 -26.79
N GLY A 26 -21.36 -27.51 -26.65
CA GLY A 26 -19.91 -27.40 -26.50
C GLY A 26 -19.46 -26.94 -25.10
N VAL A 27 -20.31 -27.07 -24.09
CA VAL A 27 -19.96 -26.80 -22.69
C VAL A 27 -19.97 -28.12 -21.91
N SER A 28 -18.89 -28.37 -21.19
CA SER A 28 -18.77 -29.47 -20.25
C SER A 28 -19.21 -29.00 -18.86
N GLU A 29 -19.76 -29.91 -18.06
CA GLU A 29 -20.29 -29.66 -16.74
C GLU A 29 -19.68 -30.61 -15.70
N ALA A 30 -19.42 -30.13 -14.50
CA ALA A 30 -19.00 -30.95 -13.35
C ALA A 30 -19.63 -30.42 -12.07
N ALA A 31 -19.63 -31.22 -11.01
CA ALA A 31 -20.10 -30.84 -9.70
C ALA A 31 -19.00 -30.98 -8.64
N LEU A 32 -18.96 -29.99 -7.74
CA LEU A 32 -18.18 -30.02 -6.51
C LEU A 32 -19.09 -30.31 -5.32
N VAL A 33 -18.74 -31.29 -4.50
CA VAL A 33 -19.45 -31.65 -3.27
C VAL A 33 -18.55 -31.48 -2.05
N ILE A 34 -19.04 -30.80 -1.02
CA ILE A 34 -18.34 -30.73 0.28
C ILE A 34 -19.29 -31.19 1.39
N ASP A 35 -18.88 -32.23 2.12
CA ASP A 35 -19.61 -32.81 3.26
C ASP A 35 -18.81 -32.63 4.56
N TRP A 36 -19.29 -31.72 5.43
CA TRP A 36 -18.70 -31.39 6.73
C TRP A 36 -18.95 -32.44 7.83
N ARG A 37 -19.80 -33.45 7.56
CA ARG A 37 -20.28 -34.45 8.54
C ARG A 37 -20.62 -33.85 9.90
N ASP A 38 -21.33 -32.74 9.87
CA ASP A 38 -21.82 -32.04 11.07
C ASP A 38 -23.27 -32.45 11.43
N GLY A 39 -23.79 -33.50 10.78
CA GLY A 39 -25.16 -33.97 10.91
C GLY A 39 -26.13 -33.36 9.90
N THR A 40 -25.66 -32.46 9.04
CA THR A 40 -26.44 -31.89 7.93
C THR A 40 -25.99 -32.46 6.58
N PRO A 41 -26.83 -32.37 5.51
CA PRO A 41 -26.40 -32.75 4.17
C PRO A 41 -25.23 -31.87 3.71
N GLY A 42 -24.26 -32.49 3.01
CA GLY A 42 -23.23 -31.76 2.27
C GLY A 42 -23.83 -30.82 1.22
N LEU A 43 -23.01 -29.97 0.64
CA LEU A 43 -23.46 -28.98 -0.35
C LEU A 43 -22.85 -29.26 -1.72
N VAL A 44 -23.58 -28.90 -2.77
CA VAL A 44 -23.15 -29.07 -4.16
C VAL A 44 -23.16 -27.74 -4.93
N TRP A 45 -22.05 -27.48 -5.60
CA TRP A 45 -21.87 -26.43 -6.60
C TRP A 45 -21.61 -27.05 -7.97
N GLY A 46 -21.92 -26.33 -9.03
CA GLY A 46 -21.66 -26.72 -10.40
C GLY A 46 -20.56 -25.88 -11.02
N TYR A 47 -19.83 -26.47 -11.96
CA TYR A 47 -18.81 -25.80 -12.74
C TYR A 47 -18.96 -26.13 -14.22
N ARG A 48 -18.82 -25.11 -15.07
CA ARG A 48 -18.94 -25.20 -16.52
C ARG A 48 -17.72 -24.63 -17.21
N TRP A 49 -17.30 -25.30 -18.26
CA TRP A 49 -16.17 -24.86 -19.10
C TRP A 49 -16.39 -25.25 -20.56
N PRO A 50 -15.74 -24.57 -21.53
CA PRO A 50 -15.78 -24.97 -22.94
C PRO A 50 -15.23 -26.39 -23.11
N SER A 51 -15.96 -27.27 -23.79
CA SER A 51 -15.61 -28.70 -23.90
C SER A 51 -14.28 -28.98 -24.60
N GLU A 52 -13.77 -28.02 -25.36
CA GLU A 52 -12.45 -28.03 -25.98
C GLU A 52 -11.30 -27.75 -25.01
N GLU A 53 -11.59 -27.20 -23.84
CA GLU A 53 -10.60 -26.90 -22.81
C GLU A 53 -10.45 -28.05 -21.82
N SER A 54 -9.22 -28.33 -21.43
CA SER A 54 -8.92 -29.21 -20.29
C SER A 54 -8.97 -28.39 -19.00
N ARG A 55 -9.73 -28.86 -18.02
CA ARG A 55 -9.85 -28.25 -16.69
C ARG A 55 -9.55 -29.28 -15.61
N THR A 56 -9.10 -28.83 -14.45
CA THR A 56 -8.83 -29.69 -13.30
C THR A 56 -9.78 -29.44 -12.14
N GLY A 57 -9.75 -30.30 -11.14
CA GLY A 57 -10.51 -30.10 -9.89
C GLY A 57 -10.19 -28.75 -9.23
N ARG A 58 -8.96 -28.25 -9.37
CA ARG A 58 -8.55 -26.92 -8.91
C ARG A 58 -9.26 -25.79 -9.65
N ASP A 59 -9.34 -25.86 -10.98
CA ASP A 59 -10.08 -24.85 -11.76
C ASP A 59 -11.55 -24.76 -11.30
N MET A 60 -12.17 -25.91 -11.02
CA MET A 60 -13.53 -25.96 -10.49
C MET A 60 -13.62 -25.35 -9.09
N LEU A 61 -12.72 -25.69 -8.17
CA LEU A 61 -12.72 -25.13 -6.83
C LEU A 61 -12.51 -23.60 -6.84
N GLU A 62 -11.56 -23.10 -7.62
CA GLU A 62 -11.30 -21.67 -7.78
C GLU A 62 -12.50 -20.93 -8.36
N ALA A 63 -13.15 -21.51 -9.38
CA ALA A 63 -14.35 -20.92 -9.97
C ALA A 63 -15.53 -20.89 -8.98
N VAL A 64 -15.70 -21.95 -8.19
CA VAL A 64 -16.76 -22.02 -7.17
C VAL A 64 -16.51 -21.02 -6.04
N LEU A 65 -15.26 -20.83 -5.60
CA LEU A 65 -14.89 -19.81 -4.61
C LEU A 65 -15.15 -18.39 -5.11
N GLY A 66 -14.94 -18.13 -6.40
CA GLY A 66 -15.31 -16.85 -7.02
C GLY A 66 -16.82 -16.64 -7.13
N LEU A 67 -17.61 -17.72 -7.20
CA LEU A 67 -19.07 -17.66 -7.30
C LEU A 67 -19.75 -17.50 -5.93
N ASP A 68 -19.34 -18.27 -4.93
CA ASP A 68 -19.97 -18.33 -3.62
C ASP A 68 -19.02 -17.79 -2.55
N PRO A 69 -19.13 -16.49 -2.18
CA PRO A 69 -18.30 -15.89 -1.15
C PRO A 69 -18.56 -16.46 0.26
N GLY A 70 -19.64 -17.25 0.41
CA GLY A 70 -19.89 -18.00 1.63
C GLY A 70 -18.96 -19.21 1.77
N LEU A 71 -18.40 -19.74 0.67
CA LEU A 71 -17.44 -20.83 0.68
C LEU A 71 -16.03 -20.27 0.81
N THR A 72 -15.29 -20.78 1.79
CA THR A 72 -13.88 -20.45 2.00
C THR A 72 -13.08 -21.74 2.14
N VAL A 73 -11.89 -21.73 1.58
CA VAL A 73 -10.88 -22.77 1.77
C VAL A 73 -9.56 -22.09 2.09
N ASP A 74 -8.73 -22.75 2.89
CA ASP A 74 -7.38 -22.28 3.23
C ASP A 74 -6.40 -22.36 2.06
N SER A 75 -6.62 -23.29 1.13
CA SER A 75 -5.80 -23.47 -0.07
C SER A 75 -6.60 -24.11 -1.19
N THR A 76 -6.36 -23.68 -2.44
CA THR A 76 -6.90 -24.32 -3.65
C THR A 76 -5.98 -25.40 -4.21
N PHE A 77 -4.83 -25.61 -3.57
CA PHE A 77 -3.86 -26.64 -3.92
C PHE A 77 -3.90 -27.80 -2.91
N PHE A 78 -3.97 -27.48 -1.61
CA PHE A 78 -4.09 -28.44 -0.51
C PHE A 78 -5.11 -27.95 0.52
N PRO A 79 -6.43 -28.07 0.25
CA PRO A 79 -7.44 -27.61 1.19
C PRO A 79 -7.38 -28.42 2.49
N GLY A 80 -6.84 -27.83 3.56
CA GLY A 80 -6.81 -28.38 4.91
C GLY A 80 -8.01 -27.92 5.73
N THR A 81 -8.60 -26.78 5.40
CA THR A 81 -9.78 -26.22 6.05
C THR A 81 -10.80 -25.82 4.98
N MET A 82 -12.06 -26.20 5.20
CA MET A 82 -13.17 -25.66 4.42
C MET A 82 -14.24 -25.10 5.35
N ALA A 83 -14.80 -23.94 5.00
CA ALA A 83 -15.91 -23.36 5.72
C ALA A 83 -16.99 -22.78 4.80
N TRP A 84 -18.25 -23.00 5.17
CA TRP A 84 -19.42 -22.43 4.49
C TRP A 84 -20.56 -22.14 5.46
N GLY A 85 -21.06 -20.90 5.48
CA GLY A 85 -22.26 -20.53 6.24
C GLY A 85 -22.24 -20.88 7.74
N GLY A 86 -21.06 -20.81 8.37
CA GLY A 86 -20.83 -21.19 9.77
C GLY A 86 -20.49 -22.67 9.99
N ARG A 87 -20.54 -23.52 8.96
CA ARG A 87 -19.96 -24.86 8.98
C ARG A 87 -18.47 -24.72 8.72
N SER A 88 -17.61 -25.19 9.61
CA SER A 88 -16.16 -25.20 9.40
C SER A 88 -15.58 -26.51 9.90
N ARG A 89 -14.68 -27.10 9.11
CA ARG A 89 -13.89 -28.27 9.49
C ARG A 89 -12.49 -28.09 8.95
N SER A 90 -11.51 -28.50 9.76
CA SER A 90 -10.09 -28.47 9.44
C SER A 90 -9.47 -29.81 9.75
N TYR A 91 -8.45 -30.17 8.98
CA TYR A 91 -7.48 -31.21 9.28
C TYR A 91 -6.15 -30.52 9.65
N ASP A 92 -5.50 -30.95 10.74
CA ASP A 92 -4.18 -30.46 11.15
C ASP A 92 -3.28 -31.66 11.52
N ASP A 93 -2.08 -31.72 10.95
CA ASP A 93 -1.02 -32.71 11.26
C ASP A 93 0.01 -32.14 12.26
N ALA A 94 -0.17 -30.89 12.70
CA ALA A 94 0.70 -30.24 13.65
C ALA A 94 0.16 -30.37 15.08
N GLY A 95 0.89 -31.09 15.94
CA GLY A 95 0.58 -31.32 17.35
C GLY A 95 0.56 -30.07 18.25
N THR A 96 -0.29 -29.10 17.96
CA THR A 96 -0.65 -27.99 18.85
C THR A 96 -2.15 -27.86 18.96
N ALA A 97 -2.63 -27.89 20.21
CA ALA A 97 -4.04 -27.98 20.57
C ALA A 97 -4.90 -26.84 19.99
N SER A 98 -5.56 -27.14 18.87
CA SER A 98 -6.75 -26.42 18.40
C SER A 98 -7.87 -27.45 18.28
N TYR A 99 -8.97 -27.22 18.99
CA TYR A 99 -10.14 -28.09 19.05
C TYR A 99 -10.69 -28.43 17.66
N LEU A 100 -10.33 -29.56 17.05
CA LEU A 100 -11.17 -30.34 16.12
C LEU A 100 -10.66 -31.80 16.09
N ASP A 101 -11.60 -32.71 16.31
CA ASP A 101 -11.51 -34.19 16.32
C ASP A 101 -10.54 -34.81 15.28
N ASP A 102 -9.83 -35.88 15.66
CA ASP A 102 -8.86 -36.69 14.86
C ASP A 102 -9.54 -37.43 13.67
N ARG A 103 -10.33 -36.72 12.87
CA ARG A 103 -11.11 -37.26 11.76
C ARG A 103 -10.45 -36.94 10.44
N TYR A 104 -10.09 -38.00 9.72
CA TYR A 104 -9.50 -38.00 8.40
C TYR A 104 -10.45 -37.36 7.37
N TRP A 105 -9.92 -36.79 6.31
CA TRP A 105 -10.70 -36.35 5.16
C TRP A 105 -10.10 -36.97 3.91
N ASN A 106 -10.96 -37.43 3.01
CA ASN A 106 -10.54 -38.07 1.77
C ASN A 106 -11.15 -37.34 0.57
N TYR A 107 -10.41 -37.30 -0.54
CA TYR A 107 -10.88 -36.77 -1.82
C TYR A 107 -11.53 -37.87 -2.65
N TRP A 108 -12.75 -37.62 -3.11
CA TRP A 108 -13.60 -38.58 -3.80
C TRP A 108 -13.96 -38.10 -5.20
N VAL A 109 -14.05 -39.04 -6.13
CA VAL A 109 -14.40 -38.82 -7.54
C VAL A 109 -15.29 -39.95 -8.07
N ASN A 110 -15.95 -39.72 -9.20
CA ASN A 110 -16.88 -40.68 -9.81
C ASN A 110 -16.61 -40.96 -11.32
N ASN A 111 -15.36 -40.90 -11.78
CA ASN A 111 -14.96 -41.07 -13.18
C ASN A 111 -13.60 -41.79 -13.33
N GLU A 112 -13.19 -42.10 -14.56
CA GLU A 112 -11.89 -42.72 -14.86
C GLU A 112 -10.73 -41.86 -14.36
N VAL A 113 -9.87 -42.46 -13.54
CA VAL A 113 -8.56 -41.90 -13.20
C VAL A 113 -7.49 -42.91 -13.62
N PHE A 114 -6.58 -42.48 -14.48
CA PHE A 114 -5.39 -43.26 -14.81
C PHE A 114 -4.43 -43.23 -13.62
N LEU A 115 -4.00 -44.41 -13.15
CA LEU A 115 -2.91 -44.52 -12.19
C LEU A 115 -1.64 -43.95 -12.83
N HIS A 116 -1.20 -42.78 -12.38
CA HIS A 116 0.14 -42.32 -12.70
C HIS A 116 1.11 -42.98 -11.70
N PRO A 117 2.05 -43.85 -12.15
CA PRO A 117 2.86 -44.66 -11.26
C PRO A 117 3.88 -43.88 -10.41
N THR A 118 4.00 -42.56 -10.61
CA THR A 118 4.97 -41.70 -9.93
C THR A 118 4.42 -40.35 -9.45
N ASP A 119 3.14 -40.02 -9.70
CA ASP A 119 2.53 -38.79 -9.17
C ASP A 119 1.82 -39.11 -7.85
N PHE A 120 2.57 -38.99 -6.77
CA PHE A 120 2.03 -38.98 -5.41
C PHE A 120 2.09 -37.57 -4.83
N ILE A 121 1.67 -36.55 -5.59
CA ILE A 121 1.55 -35.18 -5.08
C ILE A 121 0.31 -35.09 -4.17
N GLN A 122 0.51 -35.56 -2.95
CA GLN A 122 0.06 -35.02 -1.65
C GLN A 122 -1.37 -34.44 -1.55
N ASN A 123 -2.40 -35.19 -1.93
CA ASN A 123 -3.66 -35.07 -1.18
C ASN A 123 -3.51 -35.82 0.15
N GLY A 124 -4.04 -35.26 1.24
CA GLY A 124 -4.02 -35.84 2.59
C GLY A 124 -4.33 -37.34 2.59
N HIS A 125 -3.26 -38.14 2.72
CA HIS A 125 -3.15 -39.60 2.92
C HIS A 125 -4.01 -40.55 2.05
N VAL A 126 -3.41 -41.05 0.95
CA VAL A 126 -3.83 -42.26 0.23
C VAL A 126 -3.00 -43.48 0.71
N VAL A 127 -3.61 -44.66 0.87
CA VAL A 127 -2.88 -45.94 0.75
C VAL A 127 -3.59 -46.91 -0.23
N PRO A 128 -2.91 -47.50 -1.24
CA PRO A 128 -3.51 -48.31 -2.31
C PRO A 128 -3.87 -49.75 -1.87
N PRO A 129 -4.59 -50.58 -2.67
CA PRO A 129 -4.85 -50.42 -4.11
C PRO A 129 -6.33 -50.58 -4.51
N ALA A 130 -6.88 -49.62 -5.27
CA ALA A 130 -8.12 -49.86 -5.99
C ALA A 130 -7.81 -50.18 -7.46
N THR A 131 -7.91 -51.46 -7.81
CA THR A 131 -8.02 -51.93 -9.20
C THR A 131 -9.18 -51.23 -9.89
N VAL A 132 -8.89 -50.57 -11.02
CA VAL A 132 -9.81 -49.99 -12.04
C VAL A 132 -11.29 -49.97 -11.63
N VAL A 133 -11.78 -48.81 -11.18
CA VAL A 133 -13.21 -48.59 -10.96
C VAL A 133 -13.64 -47.36 -11.74
N VAL A 134 -14.56 -47.57 -12.68
CA VAL A 134 -15.14 -46.50 -13.49
C VAL A 134 -16.65 -46.53 -13.30
N PRO A 135 -17.21 -45.76 -12.36
CA PRO A 135 -18.59 -45.35 -12.44
C PRO A 135 -18.69 -44.26 -13.52
N LEU A 136 -19.76 -44.27 -14.32
CA LEU A 136 -20.11 -43.16 -15.21
C LEU A 136 -21.49 -42.67 -14.81
N GLY A 137 -21.59 -41.43 -14.30
CA GLY A 137 -22.86 -40.79 -13.93
C GLY A 137 -22.91 -40.33 -12.47
N SER A 138 -24.03 -39.70 -12.06
CA SER A 138 -24.20 -39.17 -10.70
C SER A 138 -23.92 -40.26 -9.65
N PRO A 139 -23.04 -40.01 -8.65
CA PRO A 139 -22.70 -40.98 -7.62
C PRO A 139 -23.88 -41.26 -6.65
N PHE A 140 -25.02 -40.61 -6.86
CA PHE A 140 -26.23 -40.76 -6.05
C PHE A 140 -27.37 -41.44 -6.82
N GLY A 141 -27.25 -41.61 -8.15
CA GLY A 141 -28.27 -42.20 -9.02
C GLY A 141 -28.05 -43.68 -9.38
N SER A 142 -26.80 -44.11 -9.61
CA SER A 142 -26.47 -45.51 -9.97
C SER A 142 -24.98 -45.91 -9.91
N GLY A 143 -24.05 -45.02 -9.57
CA GLY A 143 -22.60 -45.28 -9.45
C GLY A 143 -22.05 -44.84 -8.08
N ARG A 144 -20.92 -45.38 -7.63
CA ARG A 144 -20.39 -45.15 -6.26
C ARG A 144 -19.23 -44.14 -6.27
N TRP A 145 -19.07 -43.35 -5.22
CA TRP A 145 -17.84 -42.57 -4.96
C TRP A 145 -16.62 -43.48 -4.82
N VAL A 146 -15.49 -43.08 -5.42
CA VAL A 146 -14.19 -43.75 -5.31
C VAL A 146 -13.16 -42.74 -4.83
N GLU A 147 -12.26 -43.16 -3.96
CA GLU A 147 -11.17 -42.30 -3.48
C GLU A 147 -10.21 -42.02 -4.64
N SER A 148 -9.86 -40.75 -4.84
CA SER A 148 -8.95 -40.35 -5.91
C SER A 148 -7.51 -40.50 -5.44
N PRO A 149 -6.66 -41.27 -6.16
CA PRO A 149 -5.24 -41.30 -5.90
C PRO A 149 -4.51 -40.04 -6.39
N THR A 150 -5.21 -39.14 -7.10
CA THR A 150 -4.66 -37.91 -7.69
C THR A 150 -5.21 -36.67 -6.98
N GLY A 151 -4.33 -35.72 -6.71
CA GLY A 151 -4.60 -34.36 -6.22
C GLY A 151 -5.69 -33.63 -7.02
N LEU A 152 -6.49 -32.73 -6.41
CA LEU A 152 -7.44 -31.94 -7.22
C LEU A 152 -6.72 -31.06 -8.26
N ALA A 153 -5.51 -30.60 -7.91
CA ALA A 153 -4.71 -29.71 -8.73
C ALA A 153 -4.38 -30.33 -10.10
N ASP A 154 -4.09 -31.63 -10.09
CA ASP A 154 -3.65 -32.37 -11.28
C ASP A 154 -4.73 -33.31 -11.83
N ARG A 155 -5.89 -33.41 -11.17
CA ARG A 155 -7.00 -34.25 -11.61
C ARG A 155 -7.77 -33.57 -12.75
N PRO A 156 -7.77 -34.12 -13.97
CA PRO A 156 -8.59 -33.59 -15.07
C PRO A 156 -10.08 -33.85 -14.83
N LEU A 157 -10.90 -32.83 -15.06
CA LEU A 157 -12.35 -32.94 -15.11
C LEU A 157 -12.79 -33.50 -16.45
N VAL A 158 -13.85 -34.30 -16.41
CA VAL A 158 -14.54 -34.78 -17.61
C VAL A 158 -15.99 -34.36 -17.53
N ASN A 159 -16.62 -34.17 -18.69
CA ASN A 159 -18.02 -33.79 -18.71
C ASN A 159 -18.89 -34.80 -17.94
N GLY A 160 -19.67 -34.32 -16.99
CA GLY A 160 -20.50 -35.10 -16.08
C GLY A 160 -19.81 -35.54 -14.78
N SER A 161 -18.56 -35.14 -14.51
CA SER A 161 -17.85 -35.56 -13.31
C SER A 161 -18.37 -34.92 -12.03
N TRP A 162 -18.23 -35.66 -10.94
CA TRP A 162 -18.48 -35.24 -9.57
C TRP A 162 -17.20 -35.47 -8.78
N ASP A 163 -16.77 -34.40 -8.14
CA ASP A 163 -15.65 -34.39 -7.24
C ASP A 163 -16.17 -33.95 -5.88
N GLY A 164 -15.55 -34.44 -4.83
CA GLY A 164 -15.92 -33.92 -3.53
C GLY A 164 -15.11 -34.48 -2.40
N TRP A 165 -15.49 -33.99 -1.24
CA TRP A 165 -14.80 -34.28 -0.02
C TRP A 165 -15.75 -34.55 1.12
N ALA A 166 -15.30 -35.40 2.04
CA ALA A 166 -16.01 -35.77 3.24
C ALA A 166 -15.07 -35.73 4.44
N PHE A 167 -15.40 -34.90 5.43
CA PHE A 167 -14.68 -34.86 6.72
C PHE A 167 -15.19 -36.00 7.61
N GLY A 168 -14.45 -37.07 7.88
CA GLY A 168 -15.00 -38.17 8.67
C GLY A 168 -14.02 -39.26 9.08
N GLU A 169 -14.51 -40.45 9.36
CA GLU A 169 -13.62 -41.59 9.51
C GLU A 169 -13.07 -41.99 8.13
N TYR A 170 -11.85 -42.53 8.11
CA TYR A 170 -11.21 -43.04 6.90
C TYR A 170 -12.15 -44.01 6.15
N GLY A 171 -12.28 -43.81 4.83
CA GLY A 171 -13.17 -44.61 3.98
C GLY A 171 -14.64 -44.19 3.99
N SER A 172 -15.01 -43.11 4.68
CA SER A 172 -16.38 -42.61 4.71
C SER A 172 -16.72 -41.76 3.47
N LEU A 173 -17.70 -42.19 2.68
CA LEU A 173 -18.10 -41.57 1.40
C LEU A 173 -18.94 -40.29 1.61
N PRO A 174 -18.81 -39.24 0.77
CA PRO A 174 -19.69 -38.08 0.84
C PRO A 174 -21.16 -38.49 0.84
N GLY A 175 -21.95 -37.92 1.76
CA GLY A 175 -23.40 -38.10 1.79
C GLY A 175 -24.09 -37.44 0.61
N VAL A 176 -25.38 -37.73 0.41
CA VAL A 176 -26.19 -37.07 -0.62
C VAL A 176 -26.26 -35.57 -0.30
N PRO A 177 -25.70 -34.68 -1.16
CA PRO A 177 -25.67 -33.27 -0.87
C PRO A 177 -27.03 -32.61 -1.12
N ALA A 178 -27.19 -31.38 -0.65
CA ALA A 178 -28.25 -30.49 -1.06
C ALA A 178 -27.66 -29.36 -1.92
N ALA A 179 -28.46 -28.83 -2.84
CA ALA A 179 -28.08 -27.60 -3.54
C ALA A 179 -27.85 -26.47 -2.52
N VAL A 180 -26.85 -25.65 -2.80
CA VAL A 180 -26.53 -24.47 -1.99
C VAL A 180 -27.77 -23.56 -1.91
N PRO A 181 -28.27 -23.25 -0.70
CA PRO A 181 -29.40 -22.35 -0.49
C PRO A 181 -29.16 -20.98 -1.12
N GLU A 182 -30.22 -20.33 -1.62
CA GLU A 182 -30.14 -18.93 -2.03
C GLU A 182 -29.79 -18.06 -0.81
N PRO A 183 -28.88 -17.07 -0.94
CA PRO A 183 -28.55 -16.18 0.16
C PRO A 183 -29.80 -15.43 0.59
N GLY A 184 -30.30 -15.77 1.78
CA GLY A 184 -31.46 -15.12 2.36
C GLY A 184 -31.15 -13.66 2.67
N VAL A 185 -31.92 -12.74 2.09
CA VAL A 185 -31.90 -11.27 2.31
C VAL A 185 -32.09 -10.85 3.78
N TRP A 186 -32.25 -11.79 4.72
CA TRP A 186 -32.65 -11.54 6.11
C TRP A 186 -31.58 -11.82 7.18
N GLY A 187 -30.34 -12.14 6.80
CA GLY A 187 -29.24 -12.42 7.75
C GLY A 187 -28.43 -11.21 8.25
N MET A 188 -28.64 -10.00 7.68
CA MET A 188 -27.80 -8.81 7.93
C MET A 188 -28.30 -7.87 9.06
N VAL A 189 -29.35 -8.20 9.81
CA VAL A 189 -30.00 -7.22 10.71
C VAL A 189 -29.84 -7.48 12.23
N VAL A 190 -29.26 -8.59 12.70
CA VAL A 190 -29.36 -8.93 14.15
C VAL A 190 -28.04 -8.95 14.95
N THR A 191 -26.86 -8.91 14.33
CA THR A 191 -25.57 -8.94 15.08
C THR A 191 -24.95 -7.57 15.35
N GLY A 192 -25.75 -6.49 15.27
CA GLY A 192 -25.30 -5.10 15.49
C GLY A 192 -25.42 -4.55 16.90
N PHE A 193 -25.82 -5.33 17.92
CA PHE A 193 -26.28 -4.73 19.19
C PHE A 193 -25.73 -5.29 20.52
N CYS A 194 -24.69 -6.14 20.57
CA CYS A 194 -24.27 -6.73 21.87
C CYS A 194 -22.76 -6.80 22.19
N VAL A 195 -21.88 -5.96 21.62
CA VAL A 195 -20.46 -5.90 22.07
C VAL A 195 -19.99 -4.48 22.41
N LEU A 196 -20.88 -3.68 23.00
CA LEU A 196 -20.54 -2.41 23.66
C LEU A 196 -20.87 -2.47 25.16
N ALA A 197 -20.28 -3.43 25.87
CA ALA A 197 -20.10 -3.36 27.32
C ALA A 197 -19.20 -4.52 27.78
N MET A 198 -17.90 -4.25 27.99
CA MET A 198 -17.27 -4.44 29.31
C MET A 198 -15.73 -4.29 29.25
N ARG A 199 -15.30 -3.16 29.82
CA ARG A 199 -14.23 -3.01 30.83
C ARG A 199 -12.76 -3.34 30.48
N ARG A 200 -12.04 -2.24 30.25
CA ARG A 200 -10.75 -1.82 30.85
C ARG A 200 -10.28 -2.63 32.08
N ARG A 201 -8.98 -3.03 32.09
CA ARG A 201 -7.94 -2.65 33.10
C ARG A 201 -6.55 -3.28 32.82
N ARG A 202 -5.62 -2.44 32.35
CA ARG A 202 -4.21 -2.17 32.78
C ARG A 202 -3.33 -3.22 33.53
N VAL A 203 -2.09 -3.35 33.01
CA VAL A 203 -0.74 -3.26 33.68
C VAL A 203 0.14 -4.54 33.90
N VAL A 204 1.25 -4.58 33.12
CA VAL A 204 2.69 -4.83 33.43
C VAL A 204 3.17 -6.16 34.07
N ALA A 205 4.10 -6.87 33.41
CA ALA A 205 5.51 -7.13 33.84
C ALA A 205 6.17 -8.37 33.16
N VAL A 206 7.22 -8.11 32.38
CA VAL A 206 8.57 -8.74 32.30
C VAL A 206 8.77 -10.20 32.73
N ALA A 207 9.34 -11.02 31.83
CA ALA A 207 10.46 -11.92 32.16
C ALA A 207 11.32 -12.25 30.92
N VAL A 208 12.59 -11.85 30.98
CA VAL A 208 13.68 -12.21 30.07
C VAL A 208 14.14 -13.64 30.39
N ALA A 209 14.36 -14.47 29.37
CA ALA A 209 15.25 -15.61 29.46
C ALA A 209 16.06 -15.76 28.16
N VAL A 210 17.32 -15.36 28.26
CA VAL A 210 18.38 -15.59 27.28
C VAL A 210 18.81 -17.05 27.37
N ALA A 211 18.84 -17.77 26.25
CA ALA A 211 19.63 -18.97 26.07
C ALA A 211 20.37 -18.87 24.73
N VAL A 212 21.70 -18.91 24.81
CA VAL A 212 22.66 -18.81 23.72
C VAL A 212 23.28 -20.20 23.46
N LEU A 213 23.74 -20.39 22.21
CA LEU A 213 24.50 -21.50 21.59
C LEU A 213 23.62 -22.60 20.97
N GLY A 214 23.78 -22.97 19.69
CA GLY A 214 24.72 -22.55 18.67
C GLY A 214 24.83 -23.62 17.57
N MET A 215 25.06 -23.15 16.34
CA MET A 215 25.51 -23.85 15.13
C MET A 215 24.47 -24.51 14.21
N GLY A 216 24.37 -23.92 13.01
CA GLY A 216 23.75 -24.48 11.82
C GLY A 216 23.44 -23.44 10.76
N VAL A 217 24.38 -22.55 10.42
CA VAL A 217 24.22 -21.64 9.25
C VAL A 217 24.37 -22.47 7.97
N GLY A 218 23.25 -23.00 7.49
CA GLY A 218 23.10 -23.34 6.07
C GLY A 218 23.00 -22.06 5.25
N PRO A 219 23.34 -22.10 3.94
CA PRO A 219 23.36 -20.91 3.10
C PRO A 219 21.95 -20.32 3.05
N VAL A 220 21.83 -19.05 3.45
CA VAL A 220 20.65 -18.23 3.20
C VAL A 220 20.49 -18.17 1.68
N ALA A 221 19.44 -18.80 1.16
CA ALA A 221 18.97 -18.55 -0.20
C ALA A 221 18.69 -17.04 -0.30
N ALA A 222 19.31 -16.41 -1.31
CA ALA A 222 19.46 -14.97 -1.42
C ALA A 222 18.20 -14.16 -1.09
N SER A 223 18.27 -13.35 -0.03
CA SER A 223 17.38 -12.22 0.20
C SER A 223 17.62 -11.20 -0.92
N GLY A 224 16.57 -10.71 -1.59
CA GLY A 224 16.69 -9.57 -2.52
C GLY A 224 17.41 -8.37 -1.87
N PRO A 225 17.95 -7.44 -2.66
CA PRO A 225 18.85 -6.40 -2.16
C PRO A 225 18.17 -5.35 -1.26
N TYR A 226 16.85 -5.36 -1.16
CA TYR A 226 16.08 -4.34 -0.44
C TYR A 226 15.28 -4.90 0.74
N ALA A 227 14.78 -3.98 1.56
CA ALA A 227 14.07 -4.30 2.79
C ALA A 227 12.82 -5.18 2.54
N PRO A 228 12.59 -6.20 3.37
CA PRO A 228 11.42 -7.07 3.27
C PRO A 228 10.11 -6.41 3.72
N GLY A 229 9.00 -7.12 3.50
CA GLY A 229 7.67 -6.75 4.01
C GLY A 229 7.57 -6.73 5.54
N PRO A 230 6.45 -6.22 6.09
CA PRO A 230 6.25 -6.05 7.53
C PRO A 230 6.36 -7.37 8.32
N GLY A 231 6.77 -7.28 9.58
CA GLY A 231 6.99 -8.43 10.46
C GLY A 231 8.28 -9.23 10.19
N GLN A 232 9.08 -8.85 9.17
CA GLN A 232 10.38 -9.47 8.89
C GLN A 232 11.54 -8.63 9.39
N VAL A 233 12.64 -9.27 9.80
CA VAL A 233 13.85 -8.58 10.27
C VAL A 233 14.41 -7.70 9.16
N GLY A 234 14.63 -6.42 9.47
CA GLY A 234 15.15 -5.44 8.52
C GLY A 234 14.08 -4.81 7.62
N SER A 235 12.80 -5.03 7.89
CA SER A 235 11.71 -4.34 7.20
C SER A 235 11.75 -2.83 7.46
N ASP A 236 11.42 -2.06 6.42
CA ASP A 236 11.26 -0.62 6.44
C ASP A 236 9.77 -0.18 6.45
N ALA A 237 8.84 -1.14 6.49
CA ALA A 237 7.40 -0.88 6.40
C ALA A 237 6.92 0.04 7.55
N VAL A 238 6.15 1.07 7.21
CA VAL A 238 5.63 2.03 8.19
C VAL A 238 4.17 1.73 8.50
N ALA A 239 3.88 1.24 9.70
CA ALA A 239 2.51 1.01 10.15
C ALA A 239 1.69 2.32 10.12
N ALA A 240 0.46 2.29 9.62
CA ALA A 240 -0.45 3.44 9.58
C ALA A 240 -0.76 4.00 10.99
N GLY A 241 -0.75 3.13 12.01
CA GLY A 241 -0.90 3.52 13.41
C GLY A 241 0.40 3.98 14.09
N SER A 242 1.52 4.06 13.36
CA SER A 242 2.80 4.46 13.92
C SER A 242 2.77 5.89 14.43
N GLY A 243 3.27 6.10 15.66
CA GLY A 243 3.46 7.44 16.22
C GLY A 243 4.51 8.29 15.49
N ALA A 244 5.21 7.71 14.51
CA ALA A 244 6.07 8.45 13.60
C ALA A 244 5.27 9.30 12.61
N ILE A 245 4.05 8.91 12.23
CA ILE A 245 3.19 9.70 11.35
C ILE A 245 2.59 10.87 12.14
N ARG A 246 2.87 12.08 11.69
CA ARG A 246 2.44 13.36 12.30
C ARG A 246 1.15 13.88 11.70
N SER A 247 1.00 13.72 10.39
CA SER A 247 -0.18 14.17 9.65
C SER A 247 -0.33 13.38 8.35
N TRP A 248 -1.32 13.78 7.55
CA TRP A 248 -1.71 13.12 6.32
C TRP A 248 -1.98 14.15 5.23
N ALA A 249 -2.02 13.72 3.98
CA ALA A 249 -2.48 14.55 2.87
C ALA A 249 -3.85 15.19 3.17
N THR A 250 -4.00 16.46 2.84
CA THR A 250 -5.21 17.26 3.14
C THR A 250 -5.89 17.83 1.90
N GLY A 251 -5.27 17.73 0.72
CA GLY A 251 -5.86 18.16 -0.54
C GLY A 251 -5.31 17.41 -1.74
N VAL A 252 -6.00 17.56 -2.88
CA VAL A 252 -5.58 17.04 -4.18
C VAL A 252 -5.44 18.22 -5.14
N ALA A 253 -4.23 18.43 -5.67
CA ALA A 253 -3.95 19.49 -6.63
C ALA A 253 -4.31 19.06 -8.07
N ALA A 254 -4.13 17.77 -8.39
CA ALA A 254 -4.44 17.23 -9.71
C ALA A 254 -4.70 15.72 -9.63
N PHE A 255 -5.61 15.23 -10.49
CA PHE A 255 -5.81 13.81 -10.74
C PHE A 255 -6.00 13.60 -12.25
N LEU A 256 -5.24 12.66 -12.80
CA LEU A 256 -5.26 12.28 -14.20
C LEU A 256 -5.41 10.75 -14.26
N PRO A 257 -6.63 10.23 -14.48
CA PRO A 257 -6.84 8.78 -14.51
C PRO A 257 -6.17 8.17 -15.75
N GLY A 258 -5.49 7.06 -15.54
CA GLY A 258 -4.88 6.20 -16.56
C GLY A 258 -5.91 5.28 -17.20
N LEU A 259 -5.48 4.55 -18.22
CA LEU A 259 -6.32 3.60 -18.93
C LEU A 259 -6.58 2.36 -18.08
N GLN A 260 -7.72 1.68 -18.26
CA GLN A 260 -7.89 0.34 -17.69
C GLN A 260 -6.95 -0.66 -18.38
N ARG A 261 -6.66 -0.46 -19.67
CA ARG A 261 -5.78 -1.36 -20.42
C ARG A 261 -4.95 -0.62 -21.46
N LYS A 262 -3.74 -0.22 -21.08
CA LYS A 262 -2.76 0.38 -21.98
C LYS A 262 -2.27 -0.65 -23.00
N GLY A 263 -2.05 -0.18 -24.23
CA GLY A 263 -1.73 -1.04 -25.37
C GLY A 263 -2.93 -1.75 -26.00
N SER A 264 -4.16 -1.48 -25.52
CA SER A 264 -5.39 -1.87 -26.21
C SER A 264 -6.00 -0.68 -26.98
N ALA A 265 -6.98 -0.95 -27.84
CA ALA A 265 -7.76 0.10 -28.50
C ALA A 265 -8.78 0.78 -27.55
N SER A 266 -8.93 0.30 -26.32
CA SER A 266 -9.84 0.87 -25.34
C SER A 266 -9.31 2.21 -24.83
N THR A 267 -10.21 3.20 -24.74
CA THR A 267 -9.95 4.50 -24.11
C THR A 267 -10.59 4.61 -22.73
N ALA A 268 -11.12 3.50 -22.20
CA ALA A 268 -11.70 3.49 -20.86
C ALA A 268 -10.62 3.74 -19.81
N THR A 269 -10.89 4.63 -18.87
CA THR A 269 -9.99 4.94 -17.76
C THR A 269 -10.43 4.21 -16.49
N ALA A 270 -9.48 3.97 -15.59
CA ALA A 270 -9.82 3.56 -14.23
C ALA A 270 -10.77 4.60 -13.60
N ASN A 271 -11.73 4.12 -12.82
CA ASN A 271 -12.83 4.94 -12.32
C ASN A 271 -13.39 4.43 -10.98
N TYR A 272 -12.63 3.60 -10.27
CA TYR A 272 -12.93 3.25 -8.89
C TYR A 272 -12.38 4.30 -7.93
N GLY A 273 -13.14 4.60 -6.88
CA GLY A 273 -12.73 5.58 -5.88
C GLY A 273 -13.05 7.04 -6.21
N SER A 274 -12.52 7.93 -5.38
CA SER A 274 -12.62 9.37 -5.57
C SER A 274 -11.35 10.05 -5.06
N THR A 275 -11.07 11.30 -5.46
CA THR A 275 -9.92 12.03 -4.92
C THR A 275 -10.00 12.28 -3.42
N ALA A 276 -11.17 12.11 -2.79
CA ALA A 276 -11.29 12.18 -1.33
C ALA A 276 -10.70 10.94 -0.62
N SER A 277 -10.54 9.83 -1.36
CA SER A 277 -9.99 8.57 -0.88
C SER A 277 -8.54 8.68 -0.40
N VAL A 278 -7.74 9.53 -1.05
CA VAL A 278 -6.31 9.71 -0.75
C VAL A 278 -6.04 10.72 0.37
N LEU A 279 -7.09 11.24 1.01
CA LEU A 279 -7.00 12.30 2.02
C LEU A 279 -7.20 11.73 3.43
N GLY A 280 -6.40 12.22 4.37
CA GLY A 280 -6.44 11.76 5.74
C GLY A 280 -5.78 10.39 5.94
N PRO A 281 -5.98 9.77 7.12
CA PRO A 281 -5.45 8.45 7.42
C PRO A 281 -6.15 7.37 6.59
N THR A 282 -5.39 6.34 6.23
CA THR A 282 -5.96 5.08 5.72
C THR A 282 -6.99 4.52 6.69
N GLY A 283 -8.01 3.85 6.14
CA GLY A 283 -9.01 3.14 6.93
C GLY A 283 -8.51 1.84 7.58
N ILE A 284 -7.30 1.38 7.22
CA ILE A 284 -6.70 0.16 7.74
C ILE A 284 -5.56 0.53 8.69
N THR A 285 -5.72 0.24 9.98
CA THR A 285 -4.64 0.42 10.96
C THR A 285 -3.68 -0.76 10.85
N GLY A 286 -2.54 -0.58 10.16
CA GLY A 286 -1.51 -1.61 10.15
C GLY A 286 -1.02 -1.91 11.57
N THR A 287 -1.19 -3.15 12.01
CA THR A 287 -0.54 -3.70 13.22
C THR A 287 0.24 -4.95 12.85
N ASP A 288 1.36 -5.20 13.55
CA ASP A 288 2.21 -6.37 13.29
C ASP A 288 1.40 -7.66 13.39
N GLY A 289 1.33 -8.40 12.28
CA GLY A 289 0.64 -9.69 12.19
C GLY A 289 -0.86 -9.63 11.88
N ASP A 290 -1.44 -8.44 11.68
CA ASP A 290 -2.86 -8.24 11.34
C ASP A 290 -2.96 -7.30 10.11
N TYR A 291 -2.44 -7.76 8.98
CA TYR A 291 -2.58 -7.11 7.67
C TYR A 291 -3.43 -8.00 6.75
N PRO A 292 -4.22 -7.42 5.83
CA PRO A 292 -5.10 -8.21 4.99
C PRO A 292 -4.29 -9.19 4.14
N MET A 293 -4.62 -10.47 4.30
CA MET A 293 -4.06 -11.55 3.51
C MET A 293 -4.85 -11.67 2.20
N ALA A 294 -4.18 -11.99 1.10
CA ALA A 294 -4.85 -12.30 -0.16
C ALA A 294 -5.81 -13.48 0.07
N GLY A 295 -7.10 -13.27 -0.18
CA GLY A 295 -8.16 -14.26 0.07
C GLY A 295 -8.70 -14.31 1.51
N GLY A 296 -8.18 -13.50 2.44
CA GLY A 296 -8.79 -13.29 3.76
C GLY A 296 -9.97 -12.33 3.63
N GLY A 297 -11.15 -12.70 4.16
CA GLY A 297 -12.38 -11.89 4.16
C GLY A 297 -12.31 -10.62 5.03
N GLY A 298 -11.18 -9.92 5.01
CA GLY A 298 -11.00 -8.61 5.63
C GLY A 298 -12.04 -7.63 5.09
N THR A 299 -12.48 -6.73 5.97
CA THR A 299 -13.41 -5.65 5.62
C THR A 299 -12.87 -4.92 4.39
N PRO A 300 -13.70 -4.55 3.39
CA PRO A 300 -13.25 -3.67 2.32
C PRO A 300 -12.52 -2.50 2.97
N GLY A 301 -11.24 -2.33 2.65
CA GLY A 301 -10.48 -1.17 3.08
C GLY A 301 -11.24 0.09 2.73
N ALA A 302 -10.92 1.19 3.41
CA ALA A 302 -11.45 2.50 3.02
C ALA A 302 -11.42 2.69 1.49
N PRO A 303 -12.36 3.46 0.92
CA PRO A 303 -12.39 3.66 -0.52
C PRO A 303 -11.02 4.19 -0.96
N VAL A 304 -10.29 3.44 -1.80
CA VAL A 304 -9.03 3.86 -2.45
C VAL A 304 -9.32 4.62 -3.73
N LEU A 305 -8.31 5.28 -4.31
CA LEU A 305 -8.36 5.86 -5.65
C LEU A 305 -7.48 5.06 -6.61
N SER A 306 -8.10 4.29 -7.50
CA SER A 306 -7.38 3.53 -8.54
C SER A 306 -6.87 4.48 -9.62
N LEU A 307 -5.56 4.44 -9.87
CA LEU A 307 -4.94 5.35 -10.82
C LEU A 307 -5.12 4.92 -12.28
N GLY A 308 -5.23 3.62 -12.58
CA GLY A 308 -5.19 3.11 -13.95
C GLY A 308 -3.80 3.16 -14.58
N ASP A 309 -3.60 2.39 -15.64
CA ASP A 309 -2.33 2.27 -16.36
C ASP A 309 -1.77 3.65 -16.78
N GLY A 310 -0.71 4.08 -16.09
CA GLY A 310 -0.02 5.35 -16.29
C GLY A 310 -0.76 6.59 -15.77
N GLY A 311 -1.78 6.41 -14.94
CA GLY A 311 -2.48 7.49 -14.26
C GLY A 311 -1.66 8.13 -13.14
N SER A 312 -2.12 9.25 -12.62
CA SER A 312 -1.44 9.96 -11.53
C SER A 312 -2.38 10.78 -10.65
N VAL A 313 -2.00 10.94 -9.38
CA VAL A 313 -2.62 11.86 -8.43
C VAL A 313 -1.55 12.70 -7.76
N THR A 314 -1.79 14.00 -7.61
CA THR A 314 -0.92 14.93 -6.88
C THR A 314 -1.64 15.40 -5.62
N VAL A 315 -1.12 15.04 -4.46
CA VAL A 315 -1.67 15.40 -3.14
C VAL A 315 -0.87 16.55 -2.51
N THR A 316 -1.53 17.30 -1.63
CA THR A 316 -0.98 18.44 -0.89
C THR A 316 -1.17 18.27 0.61
N PHE A 317 -0.38 18.99 1.41
CA PHE A 317 -0.35 18.87 2.86
C PHE A 317 -0.64 20.21 3.53
N ALA A 318 -1.20 20.17 4.75
CA ALA A 318 -1.43 21.38 5.55
C ALA A 318 -0.11 22.05 5.96
N ARG A 319 0.89 21.23 6.28
CA ARG A 319 2.27 21.64 6.48
C ARG A 319 3.16 20.90 5.49
N PRO A 320 4.16 21.56 4.91
CA PRO A 320 5.07 20.86 4.01
C PRO A 320 5.87 19.78 4.70
N ILE A 321 6.24 18.78 3.93
CA ILE A 321 7.14 17.71 4.34
C ILE A 321 8.55 18.30 4.32
N THR A 322 9.32 18.06 5.38
CA THR A 322 10.72 18.46 5.46
C THR A 322 11.59 17.23 5.53
N ASP A 323 12.74 17.27 4.85
CA ASP A 323 13.85 16.36 5.10
C ASP A 323 14.20 16.37 6.60
N GLY A 324 14.30 15.18 7.18
CA GLY A 324 14.64 14.90 8.55
C GLY A 324 15.56 13.68 8.66
N ALA A 325 15.60 13.03 9.82
CA ALA A 325 16.39 11.81 9.96
C ALA A 325 15.61 10.62 9.41
N GLY A 326 16.12 10.01 8.33
CA GLY A 326 15.49 8.86 7.68
C GLY A 326 14.24 9.28 6.88
N ALA A 327 13.29 8.35 6.73
CA ALA A 327 12.10 8.60 5.92
C ALA A 327 11.23 9.75 6.44
N ASP A 328 10.76 10.60 5.52
CA ASP A 328 10.00 11.82 5.81
C ASP A 328 8.51 11.67 5.57
N PHE A 329 8.13 10.72 4.73
CA PHE A 329 6.75 10.35 4.49
C PHE A 329 6.63 8.90 4.04
N ALA A 330 5.42 8.36 4.10
CA ALA A 330 5.11 7.03 3.62
C ALA A 330 3.86 7.04 2.73
N VAL A 331 3.88 6.24 1.67
CA VAL A 331 2.76 6.08 0.73
C VAL A 331 2.08 4.74 0.97
N PHE A 332 0.76 4.76 1.12
CA PHE A 332 -0.09 3.61 1.42
C PHE A 332 -0.91 3.21 0.18
N GLU A 333 -1.00 1.91 -0.01
CA GLU A 333 -1.78 1.23 -1.05
C GLU A 333 -2.61 0.12 -0.36
N ASN A 334 -3.56 -0.49 -1.08
CA ASN A 334 -4.46 -1.50 -0.52
C ASN A 334 -4.01 -2.95 -0.74
N GLY A 335 -2.71 -3.20 -0.86
CA GLY A 335 -2.16 -4.48 -1.25
C GLY A 335 -2.42 -5.57 -0.24
N PHE A 336 -2.31 -6.81 -0.70
CA PHE A 336 -2.65 -7.99 0.09
C PHE A 336 -1.41 -8.85 0.29
N ALA A 337 -1.12 -9.19 1.54
CA ALA A 337 0.00 -10.07 1.83
C ALA A 337 -0.29 -11.49 1.29
N SER A 338 0.71 -12.09 0.66
CA SER A 338 0.69 -13.45 0.12
C SER A 338 1.94 -14.18 0.59
N GLY A 339 1.94 -14.60 1.86
CA GLY A 339 3.14 -15.11 2.53
C GLY A 339 4.22 -14.03 2.62
N ALA A 340 5.39 -14.28 2.04
CA ALA A 340 6.47 -13.29 1.96
C ALA A 340 6.37 -12.34 0.76
N LEU A 341 5.38 -12.55 -0.12
CA LEU A 341 5.09 -11.70 -1.28
C LEU A 341 3.92 -10.77 -0.97
N VAL A 342 3.69 -9.80 -1.85
CA VAL A 342 2.56 -8.87 -1.75
C VAL A 342 1.88 -8.82 -3.12
N PHE A 343 0.58 -9.06 -3.17
CA PHE A 343 -0.24 -8.61 -4.29
C PHE A 343 -0.41 -7.11 -4.13
N ALA A 344 0.35 -6.35 -4.90
CA ALA A 344 0.33 -4.91 -4.88
C ALA A 344 0.51 -4.37 -6.28
N GLU A 345 -0.17 -3.27 -6.52
CA GLU A 345 0.06 -2.43 -7.68
C GLU A 345 1.08 -1.36 -7.28
N LEU A 346 2.02 -1.04 -8.16
CA LEU A 346 3.15 -0.17 -7.83
C LEU A 346 2.97 1.24 -8.39
N ALA A 347 3.54 2.22 -7.69
CA ALA A 347 3.64 3.59 -8.20
C ALA A 347 5.03 4.18 -8.03
N PHE A 348 5.43 5.00 -9.01
CA PHE A 348 6.51 5.95 -8.83
C PHE A 348 6.05 7.11 -7.94
N VAL A 349 6.98 7.62 -7.15
CA VAL A 349 6.76 8.77 -6.28
C VAL A 349 7.60 9.94 -6.76
N GLU A 350 6.96 11.09 -6.91
CA GLU A 350 7.59 12.36 -7.24
C GLU A 350 7.21 13.41 -6.19
N VAL A 351 8.10 14.37 -5.95
CA VAL A 351 7.87 15.46 -5.00
C VAL A 351 8.09 16.81 -5.67
N SER A 352 7.40 17.83 -5.15
CA SER A 352 7.56 19.21 -5.61
C SER A 352 7.43 20.20 -4.45
N SER A 353 8.27 21.24 -4.47
CA SER A 353 8.18 22.37 -3.54
C SER A 353 7.24 23.48 -4.05
N ASN A 354 6.91 23.50 -5.34
CA ASN A 354 6.15 24.58 -5.98
C ASN A 354 4.89 24.14 -6.75
N GLY A 355 4.66 22.83 -6.90
CA GLY A 355 3.51 22.26 -7.59
C GLY A 355 3.63 22.21 -9.13
N SER A 356 4.74 22.66 -9.71
CA SER A 356 5.01 22.59 -11.16
C SER A 356 6.21 21.70 -11.51
N ASP A 357 7.29 21.79 -10.73
CA ASP A 357 8.54 21.06 -10.95
C ASP A 357 8.57 19.82 -10.06
N PHE A 358 8.49 18.64 -10.69
CA PHE A 358 8.43 17.35 -9.98
C PHE A 358 9.73 16.57 -10.15
N PHE A 359 10.20 16.00 -9.04
CA PHE A 359 11.43 15.23 -8.96
C PHE A 359 11.11 13.83 -8.46
N ARG A 360 11.46 12.83 -9.27
CA ARG A 360 11.13 11.43 -9.03
C ARG A 360 12.20 10.75 -8.18
N PHE A 361 11.79 9.98 -7.19
CA PHE A 361 12.69 9.09 -6.45
C PHE A 361 13.32 8.04 -7.39
N PRO A 362 14.61 7.69 -7.22
CA PRO A 362 15.27 6.71 -8.08
C PRO A 362 14.76 5.29 -7.75
N ALA A 363 13.61 4.94 -8.33
CA ALA A 363 12.98 3.65 -8.22
C ALA A 363 13.82 2.55 -8.88
N VAL A 364 13.87 1.36 -8.27
CA VAL A 364 14.52 0.17 -8.84
C VAL A 364 13.62 -1.05 -8.64
N SER A 365 13.47 -1.85 -9.69
CA SER A 365 12.81 -3.15 -9.62
C SER A 365 13.77 -4.26 -10.07
N CYS A 366 13.94 -5.26 -9.23
CA CYS A 366 14.65 -6.50 -9.55
C CYS A 366 13.68 -7.65 -9.86
N THR A 367 12.37 -7.37 -10.00
CA THR A 367 11.39 -8.37 -10.41
C THR A 367 11.71 -8.86 -11.82
N ALA A 368 11.77 -10.18 -12.02
CA ALA A 368 12.15 -10.75 -13.30
C ALA A 368 11.17 -10.34 -14.42
N THR A 369 11.69 -9.89 -15.56
CA THR A 369 10.88 -9.40 -16.70
C THR A 369 10.70 -10.44 -17.81
N GLY A 370 11.24 -11.66 -17.62
CA GLY A 370 11.11 -12.75 -18.60
C GLY A 370 9.70 -13.35 -18.68
N VAL A 371 8.90 -13.19 -17.62
CA VAL A 371 7.50 -13.65 -17.54
C VAL A 371 6.67 -12.53 -16.92
N GLN A 372 5.55 -12.19 -17.54
CA GLN A 372 4.62 -11.18 -17.04
C GLN A 372 4.07 -11.60 -15.67
N VAL A 373 4.13 -10.70 -14.68
CA VAL A 373 3.32 -10.84 -13.46
C VAL A 373 1.87 -10.60 -13.87
N GLY A 374 1.03 -11.63 -13.77
CA GLY A 374 -0.37 -11.55 -14.18
C GLY A 374 -1.18 -10.59 -13.30
N ALA A 375 -2.41 -10.28 -13.71
CA ALA A 375 -3.29 -9.32 -13.05
C ALA A 375 -3.57 -9.57 -11.55
N TYR A 376 -3.31 -10.78 -11.05
CA TYR A 376 -3.47 -11.18 -9.65
C TYR A 376 -2.17 -11.74 -9.06
N GLY A 377 -1.03 -11.49 -9.71
CA GLY A 377 0.27 -12.00 -9.30
C GLY A 377 0.87 -11.19 -8.15
N ALA A 378 1.62 -11.84 -7.26
CA ALA A 378 2.30 -11.17 -6.17
C ALA A 378 3.77 -10.84 -6.53
N VAL A 379 4.28 -9.74 -5.99
CA VAL A 379 5.66 -9.29 -6.12
C VAL A 379 6.41 -9.46 -4.80
N ASP A 380 7.73 -9.57 -4.86
CA ASP A 380 8.59 -9.67 -3.68
C ASP A 380 9.07 -8.28 -3.26
N PRO A 381 8.72 -7.78 -2.05
CA PRO A 381 9.15 -6.46 -1.57
C PRO A 381 10.68 -6.29 -1.56
N ARG A 382 11.44 -7.38 -1.42
CA ARG A 382 12.91 -7.36 -1.39
C ARG A 382 13.54 -7.05 -2.74
N ASN A 383 12.74 -7.09 -3.81
CA ASN A 383 13.14 -6.71 -5.16
C ASN A 383 12.76 -5.27 -5.51
N LEU A 384 12.17 -4.52 -4.58
CA LEU A 384 11.61 -3.20 -4.84
C LEU A 384 12.24 -2.13 -3.94
N ARG A 385 12.68 -1.04 -4.55
CA ARG A 385 13.14 0.17 -3.87
C ARG A 385 12.48 1.41 -4.48
N ASN A 386 12.06 2.35 -3.64
CA ASN A 386 11.47 3.62 -4.04
C ASN A 386 10.26 3.48 -4.99
N LEU A 387 9.50 2.39 -4.81
CA LEU A 387 8.23 2.12 -5.48
C LEU A 387 7.17 1.99 -4.39
N ALA A 388 6.17 2.88 -4.41
CA ALA A 388 5.02 2.77 -3.52
C ALA A 388 4.26 1.49 -3.83
N GLY A 389 3.56 0.94 -2.83
CA GLY A 389 2.82 -0.32 -2.95
C GLY A 389 3.63 -1.57 -2.61
N LYS A 390 4.94 -1.49 -2.34
CA LYS A 390 5.71 -2.70 -1.99
C LYS A 390 5.28 -3.39 -0.68
N HIS A 391 4.37 -2.82 0.09
CA HIS A 391 3.89 -3.33 1.39
C HIS A 391 2.37 -3.47 1.38
N PRO A 392 1.81 -4.44 2.13
CA PRO A 392 0.36 -4.67 2.18
C PRO A 392 -0.39 -3.53 2.87
N ALA A 393 -1.71 -3.51 2.73
CA ALA A 393 -2.57 -2.47 3.26
C ALA A 393 -2.38 -2.27 4.77
N GLY A 394 -2.47 -1.00 5.18
CA GLY A 394 -2.11 -0.55 6.53
C GLY A 394 -0.62 -0.34 6.75
N TRP A 395 0.24 -0.71 5.78
CA TRP A 395 1.69 -0.49 5.83
C TRP A 395 2.15 0.38 4.66
N GLY A 396 2.76 1.52 4.98
CA GLY A 396 3.25 2.47 4.02
C GLY A 396 4.67 2.16 3.58
N THR A 397 4.97 2.43 2.31
CA THR A 397 6.34 2.46 1.79
C THR A 397 7.01 3.78 2.17
N PRO A 398 8.11 3.77 2.93
CA PRO A 398 8.81 5.00 3.34
C PRO A 398 9.60 5.64 2.19
N PHE A 399 9.71 6.97 2.21
CA PHE A 399 10.50 7.77 1.28
C PHE A 399 11.31 8.82 2.05
N ASP A 400 12.62 8.88 1.78
CA ASP A 400 13.60 9.77 2.43
C ASP A 400 14.02 10.89 1.46
N LEU A 401 13.61 12.13 1.74
CA LEU A 401 13.87 13.29 0.88
C LEU A 401 15.37 13.61 0.75
N ALA A 402 16.23 13.12 1.64
CA ALA A 402 17.67 13.23 1.50
C ALA A 402 18.17 12.57 0.20
N GLU A 403 17.49 11.53 -0.31
CA GLU A 403 17.82 10.90 -1.60
C GLU A 403 17.66 11.86 -2.79
N LEU A 404 16.83 12.90 -2.62
CA LEU A 404 16.60 13.94 -3.62
C LEU A 404 17.33 15.25 -3.28
N ALA A 405 18.13 15.28 -2.22
CA ALA A 405 18.91 16.45 -1.88
C ALA A 405 19.85 16.82 -3.04
N ALA A 406 19.87 18.10 -3.40
CA ALA A 406 20.73 18.67 -4.45
C ALA A 406 20.53 18.11 -5.87
N VAL A 407 19.50 17.32 -6.16
CA VAL A 407 19.20 16.89 -7.56
C VAL A 407 18.83 18.07 -8.46
N SER A 408 18.29 19.14 -7.88
CA SER A 408 17.95 20.36 -8.59
C SER A 408 17.86 21.55 -7.63
N PRO A 409 18.28 22.76 -8.03
CA PRO A 409 18.06 23.98 -7.25
C PRO A 409 16.57 24.40 -7.19
N LEU A 410 15.70 23.76 -7.97
CA LEU A 410 14.24 24.00 -7.94
C LEU A 410 13.51 23.11 -6.93
N LEU A 411 14.20 22.12 -6.34
CA LEU A 411 13.67 21.30 -5.26
C LEU A 411 14.25 21.77 -3.93
N ASP A 412 13.39 22.22 -3.04
CA ASP A 412 13.71 22.38 -1.64
C ASP A 412 13.15 21.19 -0.85
N VAL A 413 14.04 20.24 -0.53
CA VAL A 413 13.72 19.04 0.24
C VAL A 413 13.30 19.36 1.68
N ARG A 414 13.56 20.57 2.18
CA ARG A 414 13.07 21.03 3.48
C ARG A 414 11.62 21.51 3.42
N ARG A 415 11.06 21.60 2.22
CA ARG A 415 9.74 22.17 1.98
C ARG A 415 9.03 21.58 0.78
N VAL A 416 8.80 20.28 0.83
CA VAL A 416 7.99 19.56 -0.15
C VAL A 416 6.50 19.80 0.15
N THR A 417 5.83 20.47 -0.77
CA THR A 417 4.41 20.85 -0.64
C THR A 417 3.47 19.89 -1.37
N HIS A 418 3.99 19.15 -2.36
CA HIS A 418 3.25 18.22 -3.18
C HIS A 418 3.97 16.87 -3.28
N VAL A 419 3.19 15.80 -3.21
CA VAL A 419 3.62 14.44 -3.58
C VAL A 419 2.74 14.00 -4.76
N ARG A 420 3.36 13.55 -5.85
CA ARG A 420 2.67 12.92 -6.97
C ARG A 420 2.96 11.43 -6.99
N LEU A 421 1.89 10.66 -7.03
CA LEU A 421 1.92 9.22 -7.27
C LEU A 421 1.61 8.99 -8.74
N VAL A 422 2.43 8.20 -9.41
CA VAL A 422 2.28 7.85 -10.82
C VAL A 422 2.28 6.34 -10.95
N ASP A 423 1.20 5.78 -11.46
CA ASP A 423 1.05 4.35 -11.69
C ASP A 423 2.21 3.76 -12.51
N VAL A 424 2.66 2.57 -12.11
CA VAL A 424 3.55 1.74 -12.90
C VAL A 424 2.72 0.90 -13.86
N VAL A 425 2.97 1.07 -15.16
CA VAL A 425 2.43 0.12 -16.14
C VAL A 425 3.31 -1.13 -16.13
N GLY A 426 2.87 -2.18 -15.43
CA GLY A 426 3.59 -3.44 -15.19
C GLY A 426 3.93 -4.32 -16.38
N SER A 427 3.70 -3.83 -17.59
CA SER A 427 3.92 -4.63 -18.79
C SER A 427 5.41 -4.93 -19.01
N VAL A 428 5.75 -6.19 -19.23
CA VAL A 428 7.09 -6.60 -19.70
C VAL A 428 7.32 -6.28 -21.19
N THR A 429 6.36 -5.63 -21.86
CA THR A 429 6.49 -5.17 -23.25
C THR A 429 7.02 -3.75 -23.30
N GLY A 430 8.23 -3.58 -23.87
CA GLY A 430 8.94 -2.30 -23.89
C GLY A 430 8.26 -1.11 -24.58
N ALA A 431 7.19 -1.34 -25.35
CA ALA A 431 6.41 -0.28 -26.01
C ALA A 431 5.45 0.46 -25.06
N ILE A 432 5.04 -0.19 -23.96
CA ILE A 432 4.01 0.35 -23.06
C ILE A 432 4.41 0.30 -21.58
N GLY A 433 5.33 -0.60 -21.22
CA GLY A 433 5.76 -0.79 -19.84
C GLY A 433 6.57 0.37 -19.27
N SER A 434 6.36 0.62 -17.99
CA SER A 434 7.11 1.62 -17.21
C SER A 434 8.54 1.17 -16.96
N ARG A 435 9.47 2.13 -16.87
CA ARG A 435 10.90 1.87 -16.63
C ARG A 435 11.37 2.47 -15.31
N ASP A 436 12.23 1.73 -14.62
CA ASP A 436 12.91 2.16 -13.40
C ASP A 436 14.05 3.15 -13.70
N SER A 437 14.74 3.61 -12.65
CA SER A 437 15.85 4.57 -12.76
C SER A 437 17.09 4.04 -13.49
N LEU A 438 17.19 2.73 -13.69
CA LEU A 438 18.25 2.06 -14.43
C LEU A 438 17.83 1.71 -15.87
N GLY A 439 16.60 2.06 -16.26
CA GLY A 439 16.03 1.79 -17.57
C GLY A 439 15.44 0.39 -17.74
N ASN A 440 15.39 -0.43 -16.69
CA ASN A 440 14.76 -1.74 -16.71
C ASN A 440 13.24 -1.60 -16.67
N LEU A 441 12.51 -2.55 -17.28
CA LEU A 441 11.06 -2.59 -17.12
C LEU A 441 10.71 -2.97 -15.68
N VAL A 442 9.71 -2.30 -15.12
CA VAL A 442 9.10 -2.68 -13.85
C VAL A 442 7.97 -3.66 -14.15
N ASN A 443 8.06 -4.86 -13.60
CA ASN A 443 7.07 -5.93 -13.79
C ASN A 443 6.26 -6.09 -12.50
N ASP A 444 5.05 -5.57 -12.49
CA ASP A 444 4.02 -5.75 -11.47
C ASP A 444 2.71 -6.19 -12.16
N PRO A 445 1.61 -6.42 -11.41
CA PRO A 445 0.38 -6.99 -11.98
C PRO A 445 -0.09 -6.29 -13.26
N PHE A 446 -0.10 -7.02 -14.37
CA PHE A 446 -0.58 -6.51 -15.66
C PHE A 446 -1.06 -7.66 -16.56
N PRO A 447 -2.12 -7.49 -17.38
CA PRO A 447 -2.95 -6.29 -17.51
C PRO A 447 -4.05 -6.21 -16.43
N THR A 448 -4.23 -5.03 -15.84
CA THR A 448 -5.25 -4.72 -14.82
C THR A 448 -6.49 -4.07 -15.45
N GLN A 449 -7.12 -4.80 -16.39
CA GLN A 449 -8.21 -4.32 -17.26
C GLN A 449 -9.58 -4.11 -16.59
N PHE A 450 -9.58 -3.43 -15.44
CA PHE A 450 -10.75 -3.25 -14.58
C PHE A 450 -10.88 -1.79 -14.14
N GLN A 451 -12.03 -1.45 -13.55
CA GLN A 451 -12.29 -0.12 -12.98
C GLN A 451 -11.35 0.21 -11.83
N THR A 452 -10.87 -0.82 -11.13
CA THR A 452 -9.93 -0.80 -10.01
C THR A 452 -8.49 -1.05 -10.43
N GLY A 453 -8.17 -0.98 -11.73
CA GLY A 453 -6.83 -1.35 -12.18
C GLY A 453 -5.80 -0.26 -11.94
N GLY A 454 -4.55 -0.68 -11.77
CA GLY A 454 -3.41 0.20 -11.53
C GLY A 454 -3.43 0.76 -10.11
N PHE A 455 -2.30 1.31 -9.66
CA PHE A 455 -2.04 1.68 -8.27
C PHE A 455 -3.26 2.20 -7.50
N ASP A 456 -3.64 1.50 -6.45
CA ASP A 456 -4.76 1.82 -5.59
C ASP A 456 -4.32 2.75 -4.45
N ALA A 457 -4.32 4.06 -4.72
CA ALA A 457 -3.85 5.06 -3.76
C ALA A 457 -4.79 5.17 -2.55
N ASP A 458 -4.27 4.88 -1.36
CA ASP A 458 -5.02 4.89 -0.10
C ASP A 458 -4.69 6.13 0.76
N ALA A 459 -3.40 6.39 1.02
CA ALA A 459 -3.01 7.56 1.82
C ALA A 459 -1.55 7.97 1.61
N VAL A 460 -1.22 9.19 2.02
CA VAL A 460 0.18 9.64 2.19
C VAL A 460 0.33 10.21 3.60
N GLY A 461 1.11 9.53 4.44
CA GLY A 461 1.37 9.91 5.82
C GLY A 461 2.70 10.64 5.95
N VAL A 462 2.70 11.82 6.58
CA VAL A 462 3.90 12.65 6.79
C VAL A 462 4.56 12.28 8.12
N MET A 463 5.86 12.03 8.11
CA MET A 463 6.66 11.68 9.28
C MET A 463 7.49 12.86 9.79
N ASN A 464 8.00 13.68 8.87
CA ASN A 464 8.72 14.92 9.18
C ASN A 464 7.99 16.12 8.53
N GLU A 465 7.40 16.97 9.36
CA GLU A 465 6.75 18.21 8.92
C GLU A 465 7.65 19.42 9.15
N ALA A 466 7.59 20.37 8.22
CA ALA A 466 8.16 21.69 8.41
C ALA A 466 7.56 22.31 9.68
N VAL A 467 8.45 22.75 10.57
CA VAL A 467 8.06 23.19 11.90
C VAL A 467 7.71 24.66 11.88
N ASP A 468 6.43 25.01 11.81
CA ASP A 468 5.94 26.40 11.61
C ASP A 468 6.06 27.33 12.83
N ALA A 469 6.53 26.83 13.99
CA ALA A 469 6.63 27.61 15.21
C ALA A 469 8.04 27.57 15.81
N TRP A 470 8.54 28.74 16.23
CA TRP A 470 9.88 28.91 16.82
C TRP A 470 10.21 27.87 17.91
N ALA A 471 9.31 27.66 18.87
CA ALA A 471 9.55 26.74 19.98
C ALA A 471 9.75 25.30 19.51
N ALA A 472 8.93 24.85 18.55
CA ALA A 472 9.04 23.51 18.00
C ALA A 472 10.30 23.39 17.12
N TRP A 473 10.73 24.46 16.44
CA TRP A 473 11.98 24.45 15.67
C TRP A 473 13.19 24.29 16.59
N VAL A 474 13.19 24.96 17.76
CA VAL A 474 14.21 24.75 18.79
C VAL A 474 14.18 23.32 19.32
N GLU A 475 13.00 22.76 19.58
CA GLU A 475 12.89 21.37 20.04
C GLU A 475 13.39 20.36 19.02
N ALA A 476 13.13 20.58 17.73
CA ALA A 476 13.56 19.70 16.64
C ALA A 476 15.07 19.82 16.39
N GLY A 477 15.62 21.03 16.41
CA GLY A 477 17.00 21.31 16.03
C GLY A 477 18.05 21.05 17.12
N PHE A 478 17.66 21.02 18.40
CA PHE A 478 18.61 20.91 19.51
C PHE A 478 18.39 19.67 20.40
N PRO A 479 19.48 19.03 20.88
CA PRO A 479 19.42 18.04 21.95
C PRO A 479 18.76 18.60 23.22
N VAL A 480 18.09 17.74 24.00
CA VAL A 480 17.33 18.14 25.22
C VAL A 480 18.16 19.02 26.17
N GLY A 481 19.45 18.73 26.34
CA GLY A 481 20.34 19.50 27.22
C GLY A 481 20.68 20.92 26.74
N GLN A 482 20.45 21.24 25.47
CA GLN A 482 20.81 22.53 24.85
C GLN A 482 19.60 23.45 24.64
N ARG A 483 18.36 22.92 24.67
CA ARG A 483 17.11 23.66 24.37
C ARG A 483 16.82 24.81 25.35
N GLY A 484 17.41 24.80 26.54
CA GLY A 484 17.27 25.86 27.54
C GLY A 484 18.45 26.83 27.59
N ASP A 485 19.52 26.57 26.83
CA ASP A 485 20.71 27.40 26.83
C ASP A 485 20.59 28.51 25.78
N ALA A 486 20.34 29.73 26.23
CA ALA A 486 20.18 30.90 25.36
C ALA A 486 21.44 31.22 24.53
N ALA A 487 22.64 30.78 24.96
CA ALA A 487 23.88 30.97 24.21
C ALA A 487 24.02 29.98 23.04
N VAL A 488 23.22 28.90 23.02
CA VAL A 488 23.26 27.85 21.99
C VAL A 488 21.98 27.86 21.15
N SER A 489 20.82 27.81 21.79
CA SER A 489 19.50 27.72 21.14
C SER A 489 18.68 29.01 21.18
N GLY A 490 19.23 30.10 21.73
CA GLY A 490 18.59 31.40 21.72
C GLY A 490 18.51 32.02 20.32
N ALA A 491 17.56 32.92 20.11
CA ALA A 491 17.29 33.56 18.80
C ALA A 491 18.51 34.24 18.15
N LEU A 492 19.46 34.71 18.97
CA LEU A 492 20.67 35.41 18.53
C LEU A 492 21.92 34.53 18.57
N ALA A 493 21.82 33.28 19.01
CA ALA A 493 22.93 32.35 19.00
C ALA A 493 23.19 31.83 17.59
N ASP A 494 24.44 31.52 17.31
CA ASP A 494 24.98 31.01 16.04
C ASP A 494 25.96 29.89 16.43
N PRO A 495 25.43 28.69 16.75
CA PRO A 495 26.22 27.63 17.37
C PRO A 495 27.12 26.88 16.38
N ASP A 496 26.86 26.97 15.07
CA ASP A 496 27.66 26.39 14.01
C ASP A 496 28.64 27.39 13.36
N GLY A 497 28.47 28.68 13.63
CA GLY A 497 29.44 29.75 13.40
C GLY A 497 29.52 30.18 11.94
N ASP A 498 28.40 30.17 11.23
CA ASP A 498 28.30 30.53 9.83
C ASP A 498 27.80 31.98 9.61
N GLY A 499 27.45 32.68 10.69
CA GLY A 499 26.93 34.04 10.68
C GLY A 499 25.41 34.13 10.56
N TRP A 500 24.69 33.01 10.62
CA TRP A 500 23.23 32.95 10.68
C TRP A 500 22.76 32.71 12.12
N PRO A 501 22.17 33.72 12.78
CA PRO A 501 21.55 33.50 14.07
C PRO A 501 20.38 32.51 13.93
N ASN A 502 20.13 31.72 14.96
CA ASN A 502 19.05 30.72 14.98
C ASN A 502 17.68 31.27 14.53
N PHE A 503 17.35 32.54 14.84
CA PHE A 503 16.07 33.11 14.38
C PHE A 503 16.05 33.43 12.87
N ALA A 504 17.20 33.71 12.27
CA ALA A 504 17.34 33.81 10.83
C ALA A 504 17.27 32.43 10.17
N GLU A 505 17.97 31.44 10.72
CA GLU A 505 17.85 30.03 10.32
C GLU A 505 16.38 29.60 10.27
N TYR A 506 15.67 29.77 11.39
CA TYR A 506 14.24 29.51 11.51
C TYR A 506 13.39 30.21 10.44
N ALA A 507 13.64 31.51 10.21
CA ALA A 507 12.85 32.32 9.29
C ALA A 507 13.10 31.97 7.81
N CYS A 508 14.26 31.41 7.50
CA CYS A 508 14.66 30.98 6.17
C CYS A 508 14.49 29.47 5.93
N GLY A 509 14.20 28.68 6.97
CA GLY A 509 14.07 27.23 6.88
C GLY A 509 15.37 26.45 7.05
N GLY A 510 16.41 27.08 7.58
CA GLY A 510 17.68 26.45 7.89
C GLY A 510 17.67 25.63 9.19
N ARG A 511 18.80 24.99 9.50
CA ARG A 511 18.97 24.08 10.64
C ARG A 511 20.06 24.63 11.56
N PRO A 512 19.81 24.70 12.88
CA PRO A 512 20.70 25.42 13.80
C PRO A 512 22.11 24.85 13.91
N LEU A 513 22.36 23.61 13.48
CA LEU A 513 23.64 22.92 13.65
C LEU A 513 24.30 22.60 12.30
N GLU A 514 23.76 23.11 11.20
CA GLU A 514 24.25 22.87 9.84
C GLU A 514 24.56 24.20 9.15
N ARG A 515 25.80 24.34 8.69
CA ARG A 515 26.27 25.57 8.07
C ARG A 515 25.56 25.87 6.76
N GLU A 516 25.09 27.09 6.63
CA GLU A 516 24.57 27.65 5.39
C GLU A 516 25.72 27.98 4.42
N GLY A 517 25.52 27.63 3.15
CA GLY A 517 26.54 27.82 2.11
C GLY A 517 26.66 29.27 1.62
N GLN A 518 25.85 30.18 2.14
CA GLN A 518 25.59 31.50 1.57
C GLN A 518 25.27 32.51 2.68
N PRO A 519 25.62 33.79 2.53
CA PRO A 519 25.28 34.79 3.54
C PRO A 519 23.78 35.14 3.50
N LEU A 520 23.21 35.43 4.67
CA LEU A 520 21.80 35.81 4.86
C LEU A 520 21.36 36.98 3.99
N LEU A 521 22.23 37.99 3.81
CA LEU A 521 22.00 39.12 2.93
C LEU A 521 23.14 39.21 1.91
N ARG A 522 22.83 38.96 0.65
CA ARG A 522 23.75 39.11 -0.47
C ARG A 522 23.66 40.50 -1.05
N VAL A 523 24.81 41.02 -1.45
CA VAL A 523 24.95 42.32 -2.10
C VAL A 523 25.65 42.13 -3.43
N SER A 524 25.05 42.64 -4.50
CA SER A 524 25.64 42.60 -5.84
C SER A 524 25.36 43.90 -6.61
N ALA A 525 26.11 44.15 -7.68
CA ALA A 525 25.82 45.25 -8.59
C ALA A 525 24.76 44.81 -9.62
N GLY A 526 23.78 45.66 -9.89
CA GLY A 526 22.74 45.42 -10.89
C GLY A 526 22.48 46.63 -11.78
N ALA A 527 21.70 46.42 -12.84
CA ALA A 527 21.24 47.53 -13.68
C ALA A 527 20.36 48.48 -12.85
N GLY A 528 20.82 49.73 -12.67
CA GLY A 528 20.11 50.74 -11.88
C GLY A 528 20.59 50.90 -10.43
N GLY A 529 21.55 50.12 -9.95
CA GLY A 529 22.17 50.34 -8.63
C GLY A 529 22.73 49.08 -7.95
N VAL A 530 22.58 49.02 -6.63
CA VAL A 530 22.94 47.85 -5.81
C VAL A 530 21.72 46.95 -5.67
N VAL A 531 21.91 45.64 -5.78
CA VAL A 531 20.89 44.63 -5.54
C VAL A 531 21.18 43.95 -4.20
N LEU A 532 20.21 44.03 -3.31
CA LEU A 532 20.18 43.35 -2.02
C LEU A 532 19.25 42.13 -2.17
N GLU A 533 19.78 40.95 -1.89
CA GLU A 533 19.07 39.68 -2.05
C GLU A 533 19.09 38.90 -0.74
N PHE A 534 17.92 38.45 -0.29
CA PHE A 534 17.78 37.54 0.85
C PHE A 534 16.66 36.54 0.57
N THR A 535 16.70 35.40 1.26
CA THR A 535 15.64 34.39 1.19
C THR A 535 14.76 34.45 2.44
N ARG A 536 13.47 34.20 2.27
CA ARG A 536 12.52 34.02 3.37
C ARG A 536 11.60 32.85 3.07
N LEU A 537 11.02 32.25 4.09
CA LEU A 537 9.91 31.33 3.92
C LEU A 537 8.59 32.12 3.76
N GLY A 538 7.87 31.84 2.66
CA GLY A 538 6.66 32.57 2.25
C GLY A 538 5.54 32.52 3.28
N GLU A 539 5.39 31.37 3.91
CA GLU A 539 4.33 30.98 4.85
C GLU A 539 4.62 31.28 6.32
N ARG A 540 5.81 31.79 6.66
CA ARG A 540 6.19 32.13 8.05
C ARG A 540 5.45 33.38 8.50
N GLY A 541 4.18 33.20 8.85
CA GLY A 541 3.31 34.27 9.33
C GLY A 541 3.76 34.88 10.65
N ASP A 542 4.55 34.15 11.44
CA ASP A 542 5.11 34.59 12.70
C ASP A 542 6.44 35.35 12.56
N VAL A 543 6.90 35.61 11.33
CA VAL A 543 8.11 36.41 11.07
C VAL A 543 7.76 37.67 10.27
N ARG A 544 8.15 38.81 10.83
CA ARG A 544 8.20 40.09 10.11
C ARG A 544 9.61 40.35 9.62
N TRP A 545 9.73 40.60 8.32
CA TRP A 545 10.95 40.97 7.62
C TRP A 545 10.96 42.45 7.33
N ARG A 546 12.04 43.15 7.66
CA ARG A 546 12.25 44.55 7.31
C ARG A 546 13.65 44.76 6.77
N LEU A 547 13.75 45.24 5.53
CA LEU A 547 14.98 45.86 5.08
C LEU A 547 14.96 47.31 5.58
N GLU A 548 15.91 47.66 6.43
CA GLU A 548 16.04 48.99 7.00
C GLU A 548 17.27 49.69 6.43
N MET A 549 17.16 51.01 6.25
CA MET A 549 18.22 51.88 5.77
C MET A 549 18.56 52.91 6.85
N SER A 550 19.84 53.27 6.96
CA SER A 550 20.31 54.46 7.68
C SER A 550 21.24 55.27 6.78
N GLU A 551 21.08 56.59 6.81
CA GLU A 551 22.02 57.54 6.20
C GLU A 551 23.05 57.94 7.26
N SER A 552 24.33 57.58 7.05
CA SER A 552 25.51 58.06 7.80
C SER A 552 25.29 58.34 9.30
N GLY A 553 24.82 57.34 10.06
CA GLY A 553 24.62 57.45 11.52
C GLY A 553 23.24 57.97 11.97
N GLY A 554 22.30 58.16 11.04
CA GLY A 554 20.91 58.51 11.31
C GLY A 554 20.06 57.34 11.81
N ALA A 555 18.79 57.62 12.10
CA ALA A 555 17.83 56.60 12.53
C ALA A 555 17.61 55.53 11.45
N TRP A 556 17.45 54.28 11.87
CA TRP A 556 17.06 53.18 10.99
C TRP A 556 15.60 53.33 10.58
N VAL A 557 15.34 53.33 9.28
CA VAL A 557 14.00 53.42 8.71
C VAL A 557 13.71 52.22 7.82
N PRO A 558 12.54 51.58 7.95
CA PRO A 558 12.15 50.49 7.05
C PRO A 558 11.89 51.03 5.65
N VAL A 559 12.40 50.33 4.64
CA VAL A 559 12.22 50.66 3.22
C VAL A 559 11.50 49.56 2.46
N VAL A 560 11.63 48.31 2.91
CA VAL A 560 10.85 47.16 2.42
C VAL A 560 10.37 46.37 3.63
N GLU A 561 9.11 45.93 3.62
CA GLU A 561 8.54 45.09 4.67
C GLU A 561 7.80 43.88 4.07
N SER A 562 7.87 42.75 4.77
CA SER A 562 7.00 41.59 4.59
C SER A 562 6.55 41.13 5.97
N ALA A 563 5.24 41.06 6.20
CA ALA A 563 4.66 40.68 7.50
C ALA A 563 3.50 39.70 7.30
N GLY A 564 3.28 38.80 8.27
CA GLY A 564 2.19 37.81 8.18
C GLY A 564 2.28 36.89 6.96
N GLY A 565 3.48 36.65 6.42
CA GLY A 565 3.70 35.88 5.19
C GLY A 565 3.35 36.61 3.88
N ALA A 566 2.90 37.87 3.94
CA ALA A 566 2.62 38.66 2.75
C ALA A 566 3.89 38.90 1.89
N ARG A 567 3.70 39.24 0.60
CA ARG A 567 4.81 39.60 -0.28
C ARG A 567 5.54 40.83 0.23
N ALA A 568 6.85 40.90 0.01
CA ALA A 568 7.66 42.06 0.32
C ALA A 568 7.23 43.26 -0.52
N GLU A 569 6.90 44.36 0.16
CA GLU A 569 6.45 45.60 -0.46
C GLU A 569 7.33 46.78 -0.06
N VAL A 570 7.45 47.76 -0.96
CA VAL A 570 8.13 49.02 -0.66
C VAL A 570 7.25 49.81 0.30
N MET A 571 7.84 50.28 1.39
CA MET A 571 7.13 51.12 2.36
C MET A 571 6.70 52.44 1.71
N ALA A 572 5.46 52.85 1.95
CA ALA A 572 4.89 54.07 1.36
C ALA A 572 5.82 55.29 1.54
N GLY A 573 6.07 56.02 0.45
CA GLY A 573 6.96 57.19 0.45
C GLY A 573 8.46 56.87 0.41
N ARG A 574 8.84 55.60 0.16
CA ARG A 574 10.24 55.14 0.03
C ARG A 574 10.62 54.71 -1.39
N GLU A 575 9.79 55.00 -2.39
CA GLU A 575 9.98 54.61 -3.79
C GLU A 575 11.23 55.24 -4.44
N VAL A 576 11.71 56.37 -3.90
CA VAL A 576 12.97 57.00 -4.34
C VAL A 576 14.22 56.32 -3.77
N VAL A 577 14.05 55.48 -2.76
CA VAL A 577 15.13 54.73 -2.09
C VAL A 577 15.23 53.31 -2.65
N VAL A 578 14.11 52.75 -3.08
CA VAL A 578 14.00 51.41 -3.66
C VAL A 578 13.39 51.52 -5.05
N SER A 579 14.18 51.20 -6.08
CA SER A 579 13.73 51.26 -7.48
C SER A 579 12.96 50.01 -7.93
N GLY A 580 12.95 48.95 -7.11
CA GLY A 580 12.12 47.77 -7.35
C GLY A 580 12.28 46.70 -6.27
N VAL A 581 11.20 45.97 -6.02
CA VAL A 581 11.19 44.73 -5.22
C VAL A 581 10.57 43.64 -6.08
N THR A 582 11.25 42.51 -6.19
CA THR A 582 10.72 41.33 -6.86
C THR A 582 10.88 40.12 -5.96
N GLU A 583 9.84 39.30 -5.92
CA GLU A 583 9.86 38.00 -5.25
C GLU A 583 9.76 36.90 -6.29
N SER A 584 10.61 35.88 -6.16
CA SER A 584 10.58 34.69 -7.01
C SER A 584 10.85 33.45 -6.18
N GLY A 585 10.22 32.34 -6.56
CA GLY A 585 10.20 31.10 -5.78
C GLY A 585 8.77 30.75 -5.38
N GLY A 586 8.60 29.57 -4.81
CA GLY A 586 7.31 29.13 -4.26
C GLY A 586 7.33 29.30 -2.75
N ALA A 587 7.60 28.17 -2.10
CA ALA A 587 7.76 27.97 -0.68
C ALA A 587 8.87 28.85 -0.05
N VAL A 588 10.10 28.72 -0.56
CA VAL A 588 11.20 29.66 -0.28
C VAL A 588 11.11 30.79 -1.30
N VAL A 589 11.05 32.01 -0.80
CA VAL A 589 10.94 33.22 -1.58
C VAL A 589 12.28 33.94 -1.58
N THR A 590 12.87 34.08 -2.76
CA THR A 590 14.00 35.00 -2.95
C THR A 590 13.46 36.40 -3.15
N VAL A 591 13.82 37.31 -2.26
CA VAL A 591 13.47 38.73 -2.32
C VAL A 591 14.66 39.48 -2.88
N ARG A 592 14.47 40.15 -4.03
CA ARG A 592 15.45 41.05 -4.63
C ARG A 592 14.98 42.48 -4.49
N VAL A 593 15.82 43.31 -3.88
CA VAL A 593 15.58 44.74 -3.70
C VAL A 593 16.65 45.50 -4.46
N THR A 594 16.25 46.34 -5.42
CA THR A 594 17.18 47.21 -6.14
C THR A 594 17.16 48.61 -5.52
N VAL A 595 18.33 49.11 -5.15
CA VAL A 595 18.51 50.44 -4.55
C VAL A 595 19.47 51.29 -5.39
N PRO A 596 19.16 52.57 -5.68
CA PRO A 596 20.05 53.45 -6.43
C PRO A 596 21.36 53.75 -5.67
N LEU A 597 22.46 53.98 -6.39
CA LEU A 597 23.80 54.28 -5.85
C LEU A 597 23.97 55.70 -5.25
N ALA A 598 22.89 56.35 -4.81
CA ALA A 598 22.93 57.74 -4.36
C ALA A 598 23.24 57.87 -2.85
N GLY A 599 24.39 58.47 -2.53
CA GLY A 599 24.81 58.79 -1.16
C GLY A 599 25.34 57.58 -0.36
N ALA A 600 26.02 57.86 0.76
CA ALA A 600 26.49 56.82 1.68
C ALA A 600 25.32 56.31 2.54
N ARG A 601 24.84 55.12 2.21
CA ARG A 601 23.74 54.44 2.89
C ARG A 601 24.21 53.11 3.45
N VAL A 602 23.71 52.74 4.62
CA VAL A 602 23.92 51.42 5.21
C VAL A 602 22.57 50.73 5.30
N PHE A 603 22.54 49.45 4.93
CA PHE A 603 21.35 48.62 4.99
C PHE A 603 21.53 47.52 6.04
N ARG A 604 20.44 47.14 6.69
CA ARG A 604 20.37 45.93 7.51
C ARG A 604 19.08 45.20 7.24
N LEU A 605 19.13 43.88 7.35
CA LEU A 605 17.95 43.05 7.36
C LEU A 605 17.57 42.80 8.82
N LYS A 606 16.34 43.16 9.18
CA LYS A 606 15.80 43.00 10.53
C LYS A 606 14.66 41.98 10.49
N LEU A 607 14.77 40.96 11.33
CA LEU A 607 13.76 39.94 11.52
C LEU A 607 13.15 40.13 12.90
N GLU A 608 11.84 40.08 12.99
CA GLU A 608 11.11 40.17 14.25
C GLU A 608 10.06 39.07 14.33
N ARG A 609 9.99 38.41 15.48
CA ARG A 609 8.93 37.47 15.76
C ARG A 609 7.63 38.21 16.02
N GLN A 610 6.57 37.84 15.32
CA GLN A 610 5.22 38.30 15.59
C GLN A 610 4.50 37.27 16.49
N PRO A 611 3.67 37.72 17.44
CA PRO A 611 2.89 36.84 18.30
C PRO A 611 1.82 36.05 17.55
#